data_AF-A0AAU1FRS8-F1
#
_entry.id   AF-A0AAU1FRS8-F1
#
_cell.length_a   1.000
_cell.length_b   1.000
_cell.length_c   1.000
_cell.angle_alpha   90.00
_cell.angle_beta   90.00
_cell.angle_gamma   90.00
#
_symmetry.space_group_name_H-M   'P 1'
#
loop_
_entity.id
_entity.type
_entity.pdbx_description
1 polymer ?
#
loop_
_entity_poly.entity_id
_entity_poly.type
_entity_poly.pdbx_seq_one_letter_code
_entity_poly.pdbx_strand_id
1 'polypeptide(L)'
;MPSPFRYTTPPPPKSATGRTADVYAQLTDDFGIDRPSTFVVLSSAPELLTATWALMRESLIAGEGDRTGKELAALGVSEANRCPFCVDAHTMLLHATGDHALAETVARGMTPADAEHARLLAFLDDPGPGPDWARGTTVGPAYAALRIAATTGAGLLDEADRILVRETLQGWDGAHPTLAWDGLPDRSRPGARLALLAALAPYRITDEDVTAWREPVHTDHCLVHLVAYGAFAAVDRIESALPVHTLNN
;
A
#
# COMPACT_ATOMS: atom_id res chain seq x y z
N MET A 1 32.53 20.86 13.23
CA MET A 1 31.19 20.54 13.78
C MET A 1 31.14 19.04 14.05
N PRO A 2 30.59 18.60 15.19
CA PRO A 2 30.38 17.18 15.42
C PRO A 2 29.48 16.60 14.33
N SER A 3 29.75 15.35 13.94
CA SER A 3 28.92 14.62 12.96
C SER A 3 27.48 14.52 13.46
N PRO A 4 26.45 14.70 12.59
CA PRO A 4 25.06 14.41 12.98
C PRO A 4 24.83 12.90 13.16
N PHE A 5 25.75 12.06 12.67
CA PHE A 5 25.69 10.61 12.79
C PHE A 5 26.43 10.15 14.05
N ARG A 6 25.68 9.58 15.01
CA ARG A 6 26.20 9.19 16.32
C ARG A 6 26.95 7.85 16.31
N TYR A 7 26.51 6.89 15.49
CA TYR A 7 26.97 5.50 15.52
C TYR A 7 27.60 5.02 14.21
N THR A 8 27.50 5.83 13.16
CA THR A 8 28.06 5.52 11.85
C THR A 8 28.95 6.67 11.40
N THR A 9 29.91 6.34 10.53
CA THR A 9 30.77 7.31 9.88
C THR A 9 30.60 7.18 8.37
N PRO A 10 29.51 7.73 7.79
CA PRO A 10 29.32 7.67 6.35
C PRO A 10 30.52 8.32 5.61
N PRO A 11 30.92 7.80 4.45
CA PRO A 11 31.92 8.45 3.63
C PRO A 11 31.56 9.92 3.36
N PRO A 12 32.54 10.85 3.29
CA PRO A 12 32.27 12.23 2.94
C PRO A 12 31.51 12.29 1.60
N PRO A 13 30.39 13.03 1.49
CA PRO A 13 29.63 13.02 0.25
C PRO A 13 30.42 13.43 -0.99
N LYS A 14 31.43 14.31 -0.82
CA LYS A 14 32.34 14.74 -1.89
C LYS A 14 33.26 13.63 -2.43
N SER A 15 33.44 12.53 -1.68
CA SER A 15 34.21 11.38 -2.13
C SER A 15 33.33 10.28 -2.74
N ALA A 16 32.03 10.52 -2.91
CA ALA A 16 31.13 9.56 -3.53
C ALA A 16 31.54 9.28 -4.98
N THR A 17 31.49 8.00 -5.35
CA THR A 17 31.74 7.51 -6.71
C THR A 17 30.71 6.42 -7.04
N GLY A 18 30.59 6.08 -8.33
CA GLY A 18 29.63 5.07 -8.80
C GLY A 18 28.19 5.38 -8.39
N ARG A 19 27.44 4.34 -8.00
CA ARG A 19 26.00 4.44 -7.68
C ARG A 19 25.68 5.48 -6.60
N THR A 20 26.54 5.66 -5.61
CA THR A 20 26.33 6.67 -4.55
C THR A 20 26.39 8.08 -5.13
N ALA A 21 27.31 8.35 -6.06
CA ALA A 21 27.39 9.65 -6.74
C ALA A 21 26.17 9.89 -7.63
N ASP A 22 25.71 8.85 -8.35
CA ASP A 22 24.52 8.93 -9.19
C ASP A 22 23.26 9.26 -8.38
N VAL A 23 23.10 8.61 -7.22
CA VAL A 23 21.98 8.91 -6.30
C VAL A 23 22.04 10.34 -5.77
N TYR A 24 23.22 10.84 -5.41
CA TYR A 24 23.35 12.24 -4.97
C TYR A 24 23.06 13.27 -6.07
N ALA A 25 23.44 12.98 -7.31
CA ALA A 25 23.06 13.81 -8.44
C ALA A 25 21.54 13.85 -8.59
N GLN A 26 20.87 12.70 -8.59
CA GLN A 26 19.41 12.61 -8.68
C GLN A 26 18.69 13.27 -7.50
N LEU A 27 19.20 13.13 -6.27
CA LEU A 27 18.66 13.83 -5.10
C LEU A 27 18.71 15.36 -5.29
N THR A 28 19.80 15.87 -5.87
CA THR A 28 19.92 17.30 -6.13
C THR A 28 18.92 17.74 -7.20
N ASP A 29 18.81 16.99 -8.29
CA ASP A 29 17.99 17.36 -9.44
C ASP A 29 16.48 17.16 -9.19
N ASP A 30 16.10 16.02 -8.61
CA ASP A 30 14.70 15.61 -8.46
C ASP A 30 14.10 16.01 -7.10
N PHE A 31 14.89 15.98 -6.02
CA PHE A 31 14.41 16.32 -4.67
C PHE A 31 14.74 17.75 -4.26
N GLY A 32 15.71 18.41 -4.92
CA GLY A 32 16.09 19.79 -4.65
C GLY A 32 16.85 19.99 -3.34
N ILE A 33 17.23 18.90 -2.65
CA ILE A 33 18.03 18.94 -1.42
C ILE A 33 19.37 18.26 -1.69
N ASP A 34 20.45 19.03 -1.63
CA ASP A 34 21.80 18.48 -1.73
C ASP A 34 22.14 17.69 -0.45
N ARG A 35 22.42 16.40 -0.62
CA ARG A 35 22.94 15.48 0.41
C ARG A 35 22.16 15.51 1.75
N PRO A 36 20.84 15.27 1.74
CA PRO A 36 20.06 15.13 2.97
C PRO A 36 20.64 14.04 3.87
N SER A 37 20.70 14.31 5.18
CA SER A 37 21.33 13.41 6.16
C SER A 37 20.69 12.00 6.19
N THR A 38 19.40 11.90 5.89
CA THR A 38 18.63 10.65 5.76
C THR A 38 19.13 9.73 4.65
N PHE A 39 19.74 10.28 3.61
CA PHE A 39 20.37 9.50 2.54
C PHE A 39 21.88 9.38 2.75
N VAL A 40 22.54 10.43 3.26
CA VAL A 40 23.98 10.38 3.56
C VAL A 40 24.30 9.24 4.52
N VAL A 41 23.46 8.98 5.53
CA VAL A 41 23.67 7.88 6.49
C VAL A 41 23.80 6.50 5.83
N LEU A 42 23.17 6.28 4.67
CA LEU A 42 23.16 5.00 3.94
C LEU A 42 24.38 4.83 3.03
N SER A 43 25.26 5.83 2.91
CA SER A 43 26.30 5.87 1.87
C SER A 43 27.40 4.83 2.06
N SER A 44 27.50 4.25 3.25
CA SER A 44 28.36 3.08 3.53
C SER A 44 27.82 1.78 2.92
N ALA A 45 26.56 1.75 2.46
CA ALA A 45 25.89 0.60 1.83
C ALA A 45 25.17 1.06 0.54
N PRO A 46 25.91 1.22 -0.58
CA PRO A 46 25.37 1.80 -1.82
C PRO A 46 24.12 1.10 -2.35
N GLU A 47 23.99 -0.22 -2.17
CA GLU A 47 22.82 -1.00 -2.55
C GLU A 47 21.56 -0.60 -1.77
N LEU A 48 21.69 -0.35 -0.45
CA LEU A 48 20.58 0.11 0.38
C LEU A 48 20.24 1.57 0.06
N LEU A 49 21.24 2.42 -0.15
CA LEU A 49 21.04 3.80 -0.58
C LEU A 49 20.27 3.86 -1.91
N THR A 50 20.69 3.08 -2.90
CA THR A 50 20.07 3.06 -4.23
C THR A 50 18.62 2.58 -4.16
N ALA A 51 18.36 1.48 -3.45
CA ALA A 51 17.01 0.95 -3.29
C ALA A 51 16.09 1.93 -2.54
N THR A 52 16.60 2.53 -1.45
CA THR A 52 15.85 3.53 -0.67
C THR A 52 15.52 4.74 -1.52
N TRP A 53 16.47 5.24 -2.31
CA TRP A 53 16.22 6.36 -3.22
C TRP A 53 15.18 6.01 -4.28
N ALA A 54 15.29 4.85 -4.94
CA ALA A 54 14.32 4.45 -5.95
C ALA A 54 12.89 4.38 -5.36
N LEU A 55 12.72 3.76 -4.19
CA LEU A 55 11.42 3.67 -3.54
C LEU A 55 10.86 5.04 -3.14
N MET A 56 11.69 5.90 -2.53
CA MET A 56 11.26 7.24 -2.14
C MET A 56 10.92 8.10 -3.35
N ARG A 57 11.75 8.06 -4.39
CA ARG A 57 11.55 8.82 -5.62
C ARG A 57 10.24 8.43 -6.29
N GLU A 58 9.98 7.15 -6.50
CA GLU A 58 8.76 6.70 -7.18
C GLU A 58 7.49 6.91 -6.35
N SER A 59 7.57 6.83 -5.02
CA SER A 59 6.40 7.03 -4.15
C SER A 59 6.08 8.50 -3.87
N LEU A 60 7.10 9.35 -3.70
CA LEU A 60 6.90 10.73 -3.25
C LEU A 60 7.16 11.77 -4.34
N ILE A 61 8.12 11.56 -5.24
CA ILE A 61 8.54 12.57 -6.23
C ILE A 61 7.89 12.33 -7.59
N ALA A 62 8.03 11.13 -8.14
CA ALA A 62 7.50 10.74 -9.43
C ALA A 62 6.04 10.27 -9.33
N GLY A 63 5.44 9.98 -10.48
CA GLY A 63 4.08 9.45 -10.59
C GLY A 63 2.98 10.50 -10.39
N GLU A 64 1.74 10.06 -10.57
CA GLU A 64 0.54 10.90 -10.45
C GLU A 64 0.29 11.37 -9.01
N GLY A 65 -0.57 12.37 -8.84
CA GLY A 65 -0.86 13.01 -7.56
C GLY A 65 0.01 14.23 -7.29
N ASP A 66 -0.51 15.17 -6.50
CA ASP A 66 0.22 16.38 -6.14
C ASP A 66 1.30 16.10 -5.08
N ARG A 67 2.28 17.01 -5.01
CA ARG A 67 3.36 16.89 -4.03
C ARG A 67 2.85 17.10 -2.61
N THR A 68 1.88 17.98 -2.42
CA THR A 68 1.32 18.33 -1.11
C THR A 68 0.63 17.15 -0.44
N GLY A 69 -0.22 16.42 -1.15
CA GLY A 69 -0.89 15.21 -0.66
C GLY A 69 0.10 14.09 -0.34
N LYS A 70 1.13 13.90 -1.16
CA LYS A 70 2.21 12.93 -0.88
C LYS A 70 2.98 13.27 0.39
N GLU A 71 3.27 14.54 0.64
CA GLU A 71 3.91 14.99 1.89
C GLU A 71 2.98 14.89 3.10
N LEU A 72 1.68 15.16 2.95
CA LEU A 72 0.70 14.93 4.02
C LEU A 72 0.62 13.46 4.42
N ALA A 73 0.61 12.54 3.44
CA ALA A 73 0.63 11.11 3.73
C ALA A 73 1.91 10.70 4.48
N ALA A 74 3.08 11.21 4.05
CA ALA A 74 4.35 10.95 4.71
C ALA A 74 4.42 11.55 6.13
N LEU A 75 3.82 12.73 6.34
CA LEU A 75 3.67 13.34 7.66
C LEU A 75 2.80 12.46 8.58
N GLY A 76 1.62 12.03 8.12
CA GLY A 76 0.76 11.17 8.93
C GLY A 76 1.43 9.84 9.32
N VAL A 77 2.23 9.24 8.42
CA VAL A 77 3.02 8.04 8.75
C VAL A 77 4.07 8.36 9.82
N SER A 78 4.67 9.54 9.76
CA SER A 78 5.67 10.01 10.71
C SER A 78 5.09 10.25 12.10
N GLU A 79 3.89 10.84 12.17
CA GLU A 79 3.13 11.07 13.40
C GLU A 79 2.70 9.74 14.03
N ALA A 80 2.15 8.83 13.23
CA ALA A 80 1.76 7.49 13.68
C ALA A 80 2.96 6.70 14.24
N ASN A 81 4.12 6.78 13.58
CA ASN A 81 5.38 6.19 14.05
C ASN A 81 6.03 6.96 15.21
N ARG A 82 5.49 8.12 15.60
CA ARG A 82 6.04 9.02 16.62
C ARG A 82 7.51 9.35 16.36
N CYS A 83 7.88 9.58 15.10
CA CYS A 83 9.24 9.94 14.68
C CYS A 83 9.41 11.48 14.67
N PRO A 84 10.04 12.11 15.68
CA PRO A 84 10.08 13.58 15.75
C PRO A 84 10.87 14.18 14.58
N PHE A 85 11.98 13.56 14.21
CA PHE A 85 12.79 13.99 13.06
C PHE A 85 11.98 13.97 11.76
N CYS A 86 11.18 12.93 11.56
CA CYS A 86 10.39 12.76 10.34
C CYS A 86 9.25 13.77 10.28
N VAL A 87 8.57 14.01 11.42
CA VAL A 87 7.53 15.04 11.55
C VAL A 87 8.07 16.42 11.20
N ASP A 88 9.23 16.80 11.76
CA ASP A 88 9.86 18.09 11.44
C ASP A 88 10.22 18.19 9.95
N ALA A 89 10.82 17.14 9.39
CA ALA A 89 11.23 17.11 7.98
C ALA A 89 10.03 17.25 7.03
N HIS A 90 8.96 16.48 7.25
CA HIS A 90 7.78 16.52 6.39
C HIS A 90 6.96 17.81 6.57
N THR A 91 6.94 18.39 7.78
CA THR A 91 6.38 19.74 7.99
C THR A 91 7.15 20.80 7.21
N MET A 92 8.49 20.76 7.24
CA MET A 92 9.32 21.66 6.43
C MET A 92 9.10 21.49 4.92
N LEU A 93 8.97 20.25 4.45
CA LEU A 93 8.69 19.97 3.04
C LEU A 93 7.30 20.45 2.63
N LEU A 94 6.29 20.35 3.50
CA LEU A 94 4.97 20.94 3.26
C LEU A 94 5.06 22.45 3.07
N HIS A 95 5.82 23.17 3.91
CA HIS A 95 6.08 24.60 3.66
C HIS A 95 6.73 24.83 2.29
N ALA A 96 7.63 23.95 1.86
CA ALA A 96 8.30 24.07 0.56
C ALA A 96 7.36 23.85 -0.64
N THR A 97 6.20 23.20 -0.44
CA THR A 97 5.17 23.08 -1.49
C THR A 97 4.39 24.38 -1.75
N GLY A 98 4.59 25.40 -0.92
CA GLY A 98 3.98 26.74 -1.07
C GLY A 98 2.71 26.95 -0.24
N ASP A 99 2.10 25.90 0.31
CA ASP A 99 0.96 26.01 1.22
C ASP A 99 1.42 26.07 2.69
N HIS A 100 1.98 27.22 3.08
CA HIS A 100 2.43 27.44 4.45
C HIS A 100 1.30 27.39 5.48
N ALA A 101 0.07 27.74 5.09
CA ALA A 101 -1.07 27.73 6.01
C ALA A 101 -1.48 26.31 6.36
N LEU A 102 -1.49 25.40 5.38
CA LEU A 102 -1.66 23.98 5.60
C LEU A 102 -0.55 23.42 6.50
N ALA A 103 0.72 23.73 6.19
CA ALA A 103 1.86 23.27 6.98
C ALA A 103 1.77 23.70 8.46
N GLU A 104 1.41 24.97 8.73
CA GLU A 104 1.17 25.47 10.08
C GLU A 104 -0.02 24.81 10.78
N THR A 105 -1.07 24.48 10.02
CA THR A 105 -2.26 23.80 10.54
C THR A 105 -1.89 22.42 11.06
N VAL A 106 -1.20 21.63 10.25
CA VAL A 106 -0.80 20.27 10.62
C VAL A 106 0.30 20.27 11.69
N ALA A 107 1.23 21.23 11.67
CA ALA A 107 2.27 21.37 12.70
C ALA A 107 1.69 21.61 14.12
N ARG A 108 0.46 22.13 14.20
CA ARG A 108 -0.27 22.34 15.46
C ARG A 108 -1.15 21.14 15.84
N GLY A 109 -1.09 20.04 15.08
CA GLY A 109 -1.95 18.87 15.24
C GLY A 109 -3.41 19.16 14.89
N MET A 110 -3.67 20.15 14.03
CA MET A 110 -5.04 20.48 13.60
C MET A 110 -5.36 19.81 12.26
N THR A 111 -6.62 19.47 12.07
CA THR A 111 -7.11 18.89 10.81
C THR A 111 -7.19 19.96 9.71
N PRO A 112 -6.68 19.70 8.49
CA PRO A 112 -6.86 20.56 7.32
C PRO A 112 -8.33 20.85 7.01
N ALA A 113 -8.61 22.04 6.47
CA ALA A 113 -9.96 22.41 6.04
C ALA A 113 -10.40 21.71 4.75
N ASP A 114 -9.46 21.38 3.88
CA ASP A 114 -9.72 20.60 2.68
C ASP A 114 -10.01 19.13 3.05
N ALA A 115 -11.09 18.57 2.49
CA ALA A 115 -11.59 17.25 2.85
C ALA A 115 -10.72 16.11 2.30
N GLU A 116 -9.96 16.31 1.23
CA GLU A 116 -9.02 15.33 0.71
C GLU A 116 -7.77 15.29 1.57
N HIS A 117 -7.19 16.44 1.88
CA HIS A 117 -6.05 16.57 2.80
C HIS A 117 -6.37 16.03 4.20
N ALA A 118 -7.56 16.33 4.74
CA ALA A 118 -8.00 15.79 6.02
C ALA A 118 -8.10 14.26 6.00
N ARG A 119 -8.57 13.66 4.89
CA ARG A 119 -8.65 12.20 4.74
C ARG A 119 -7.28 11.54 4.69
N LEU A 120 -6.30 12.17 4.05
CA LEU A 120 -4.93 11.63 3.97
C LEU A 120 -4.27 11.52 5.35
N LEU A 121 -4.46 12.50 6.23
CA LEU A 121 -3.97 12.45 7.61
C LEU A 121 -4.78 11.47 8.47
N ALA A 122 -6.11 11.55 8.39
CA ALA A 122 -7.00 10.71 9.19
C ALA A 122 -6.89 9.21 8.89
N PHE A 123 -6.42 8.83 7.69
CA PHE A 123 -6.19 7.43 7.31
C PHE A 123 -5.26 6.67 8.27
N LEU A 124 -4.46 7.40 9.06
CA LEU A 124 -3.43 6.81 9.93
C LEU A 124 -3.70 7.01 11.44
N ASP A 125 -4.60 7.92 11.81
CA ASP A 125 -5.00 8.18 13.20
C ASP A 125 -6.07 7.22 13.72
N ASP A 126 -6.93 6.73 12.83
CA ASP A 126 -7.79 5.61 13.11
C ASP A 126 -7.11 4.38 12.50
N PRO A 127 -6.46 3.50 13.31
CA PRO A 127 -6.09 2.19 12.85
C PRO A 127 -7.41 1.44 12.64
N GLY A 128 -8.11 1.78 11.55
CA GLY A 128 -9.40 1.23 11.19
C GLY A 128 -9.31 -0.29 11.23
N PRO A 129 -10.44 -0.98 11.37
CA PRO A 129 -10.46 -2.41 11.69
C PRO A 129 -9.59 -3.20 10.72
N GLY A 130 -8.43 -3.62 11.21
CA GLY A 130 -7.52 -4.55 10.57
C GLY A 130 -7.52 -5.87 11.32
N PRO A 131 -6.85 -6.89 10.79
CA PRO A 131 -6.79 -8.19 11.44
C PRO A 131 -6.05 -8.07 12.76
N ASP A 132 -6.42 -8.91 13.74
CA ASP A 132 -5.93 -8.80 15.12
C ASP A 132 -4.40 -8.91 15.23
N TRP A 133 -3.77 -9.66 14.31
CA TRP A 133 -2.31 -9.79 14.24
C TRP A 133 -1.59 -8.50 13.84
N ALA A 134 -2.29 -7.53 13.24
CA ALA A 134 -1.74 -6.24 12.82
C ALA A 134 -2.09 -5.09 13.78
N ARG A 135 -2.75 -5.39 14.92
CA ARG A 135 -3.24 -4.38 15.87
C ARG A 135 -2.11 -3.45 16.33
N GLY A 136 -2.36 -2.14 16.28
CA GLY A 136 -1.41 -1.11 16.73
C GLY A 136 -0.24 -0.85 15.77
N THR A 137 -0.28 -1.41 14.56
CA THR A 137 0.70 -1.15 13.50
C THR A 137 0.02 -0.44 12.31
N THR A 138 0.80 0.24 11.48
CA THR A 138 0.31 0.85 10.22
C THR A 138 -0.15 -0.19 9.19
N VAL A 139 0.17 -1.48 9.38
CA VAL A 139 -0.29 -2.58 8.52
C VAL A 139 -1.80 -2.79 8.65
N GLY A 140 -2.39 -2.54 9.83
CA GLY A 140 -3.83 -2.67 10.06
C GLY A 140 -4.68 -1.83 9.12
N PRO A 141 -4.54 -0.48 9.12
CA PRO A 141 -5.27 0.37 8.19
C PRO A 141 -4.93 0.13 6.72
N ALA A 142 -3.67 -0.21 6.37
CA ALA A 142 -3.31 -0.59 5.01
C ALA A 142 -4.04 -1.87 4.54
N TYR A 143 -4.13 -2.89 5.40
CA TYR A 143 -4.91 -4.09 5.13
C TYR A 143 -6.40 -3.77 5.00
N ALA A 144 -6.93 -2.91 5.87
CA ALA A 144 -8.33 -2.48 5.81
C ALA A 144 -8.66 -1.76 4.49
N ALA A 145 -7.78 -0.88 4.01
CA ALA A 145 -7.93 -0.21 2.72
C ALA A 145 -7.92 -1.20 1.56
N LEU A 146 -6.97 -2.15 1.56
CA LEU A 146 -6.90 -3.21 0.56
C LEU A 146 -8.18 -4.06 0.58
N ARG A 147 -8.68 -4.43 1.76
CA ARG A 147 -9.94 -5.17 1.92
C ARG A 147 -11.10 -4.41 1.30
N ILE A 148 -11.25 -3.11 1.59
CA ILE A 148 -12.34 -2.28 1.05
C ILE A 148 -12.25 -2.21 -0.47
N ALA A 149 -11.07 -1.94 -1.02
CA ALA A 149 -10.86 -1.87 -2.47
C ALA A 149 -11.17 -3.22 -3.14
N ALA A 150 -10.61 -4.32 -2.62
CA ALA A 150 -10.81 -5.66 -3.17
C ALA A 150 -12.27 -6.12 -3.08
N THR A 151 -12.95 -5.88 -1.96
CA THR A 151 -14.35 -6.31 -1.75
C THR A 151 -15.35 -5.55 -2.63
N THR A 152 -14.99 -4.36 -3.14
CA THR A 152 -15.81 -3.62 -4.11
C THR A 152 -16.09 -4.45 -5.37
N GLY A 153 -15.19 -5.36 -5.76
CA GLY A 153 -15.39 -6.26 -6.90
C GLY A 153 -16.60 -7.20 -6.77
N ALA A 154 -17.12 -7.44 -5.55
CA ALA A 154 -18.35 -8.21 -5.36
C ALA A 154 -19.58 -7.58 -6.03
N GLY A 155 -19.55 -6.26 -6.27
CA GLY A 155 -20.61 -5.54 -6.99
C GLY A 155 -20.70 -5.89 -8.48
N LEU A 156 -19.70 -6.56 -9.04
CA LEU A 156 -19.67 -7.04 -10.43
C LEU A 156 -20.34 -8.42 -10.62
N LEU A 157 -20.81 -9.01 -9.52
CA LEU A 157 -21.53 -10.27 -9.52
C LEU A 157 -23.00 -10.04 -9.21
N ASP A 158 -23.88 -10.91 -9.71
CA ASP A 158 -25.24 -10.96 -9.19
C ASP A 158 -25.28 -11.61 -7.79
N GLU A 159 -26.44 -11.57 -7.13
CA GLU A 159 -26.57 -12.11 -5.78
C GLU A 159 -26.32 -13.62 -5.71
N ALA A 160 -26.75 -14.37 -6.73
CA ALA A 160 -26.57 -15.81 -6.76
C ALA A 160 -25.08 -16.18 -6.91
N ASP A 161 -24.33 -15.44 -7.72
CA ASP A 161 -22.89 -15.58 -7.91
C ASP A 161 -22.13 -15.20 -6.62
N ARG A 162 -22.53 -14.11 -5.96
CA ARG A 162 -21.94 -13.73 -4.65
C ARG A 162 -22.13 -14.81 -3.58
N ILE A 163 -23.32 -15.39 -3.50
CA ILE A 163 -23.62 -16.47 -2.54
C ILE A 163 -22.75 -17.69 -2.86
N LEU A 164 -22.70 -18.10 -4.14
CA LEU A 164 -21.91 -19.26 -4.56
C LEU A 164 -20.43 -19.13 -4.22
N VAL A 165 -19.81 -17.98 -4.54
CA VAL A 165 -18.39 -17.73 -4.23
C VAL A 165 -18.15 -17.83 -2.73
N ARG A 166 -19.01 -17.18 -1.93
CA ARG A 166 -18.89 -17.15 -0.47
C ARG A 166 -19.02 -18.54 0.15
N GLU A 167 -20.05 -19.29 -0.21
CA GLU A 167 -20.30 -20.63 0.33
C GLU A 167 -19.19 -21.61 -0.05
N THR A 168 -18.71 -21.54 -1.29
CA THR A 168 -17.59 -22.37 -1.77
C THR A 168 -16.31 -22.11 -0.96
N LEU A 169 -15.97 -20.83 -0.71
CA LEU A 169 -14.79 -20.47 0.08
C LEU A 169 -14.97 -20.75 1.58
N GLN A 170 -16.18 -20.62 2.12
CA GLN A 170 -16.45 -20.99 3.51
C GLN A 170 -16.27 -22.49 3.74
N GLY A 171 -16.77 -23.32 2.82
CA GLY A 171 -16.62 -24.78 2.85
C GLY A 171 -15.24 -25.30 2.44
N TRP A 172 -14.36 -24.43 1.93
CA TRP A 172 -12.99 -24.80 1.57
C TRP A 172 -12.16 -25.08 2.82
N ASP A 173 -11.45 -26.21 2.79
CA ASP A 173 -10.63 -26.75 3.88
C ASP A 173 -9.15 -26.33 3.81
N GLY A 174 -8.77 -25.53 2.80
CA GLY A 174 -7.39 -25.14 2.55
C GLY A 174 -6.66 -26.05 1.56
N ALA A 175 -7.26 -27.18 1.14
CA ALA A 175 -6.63 -28.10 0.21
C ALA A 175 -6.53 -27.50 -1.20
N HIS A 176 -5.48 -27.88 -1.93
CA HIS A 176 -5.34 -27.46 -3.31
C HIS A 176 -6.43 -28.11 -4.18
N PRO A 177 -7.20 -27.34 -4.97
CA PRO A 177 -8.31 -27.90 -5.73
C PRO A 177 -7.82 -28.83 -6.84
N THR A 178 -8.56 -29.92 -7.04
CA THR A 178 -8.41 -30.84 -8.19
C THR A 178 -8.64 -30.10 -9.51
N LEU A 179 -8.30 -30.73 -10.65
CA LEU A 179 -8.42 -30.10 -11.97
C LEU A 179 -9.86 -29.65 -12.29
N ALA A 180 -10.83 -30.45 -11.88
CA ALA A 180 -12.24 -30.10 -11.77
C ALA A 180 -12.69 -30.34 -10.33
N TRP A 181 -13.54 -29.46 -9.79
CA TRP A 181 -14.17 -29.61 -8.48
C TRP A 181 -15.61 -29.11 -8.57
N ASP A 182 -16.52 -29.72 -7.80
CA ASP A 182 -17.97 -29.46 -7.88
C ASP A 182 -18.34 -28.00 -7.61
N GLY A 183 -17.49 -27.28 -6.87
CA GLY A 183 -17.66 -25.85 -6.58
C GLY A 183 -17.20 -24.91 -7.70
N LEU A 184 -16.57 -25.38 -8.78
CA LEU A 184 -16.13 -24.52 -9.89
C LEU A 184 -17.26 -24.35 -10.91
N PRO A 185 -17.82 -23.13 -11.10
CA PRO A 185 -18.84 -22.89 -12.10
C PRO A 185 -18.29 -23.08 -13.52
N ASP A 186 -19.16 -23.48 -14.44
CA ASP A 186 -18.85 -23.41 -15.86
C ASP A 186 -18.86 -21.95 -16.36
N ARG A 187 -18.65 -21.76 -17.67
CA ARG A 187 -18.57 -20.44 -18.28
C ARG A 187 -19.94 -19.74 -18.48
N SER A 188 -21.05 -20.39 -18.12
CA SER A 188 -22.36 -19.72 -18.07
C SER A 188 -22.49 -18.80 -16.85
N ARG A 189 -21.64 -18.98 -15.83
CA ARG A 189 -21.50 -18.08 -14.66
C ARG A 189 -20.07 -17.51 -14.60
N PRO A 190 -19.68 -16.72 -15.61
CA PRO A 190 -18.28 -16.39 -15.86
C PRO A 190 -17.67 -15.52 -14.74
N GLY A 191 -18.50 -14.71 -14.07
CA GLY A 191 -18.07 -13.88 -12.94
C GLY A 191 -17.69 -14.72 -11.71
N ALA A 192 -18.60 -15.58 -11.23
CA ALA A 192 -18.31 -16.50 -10.14
C ALA A 192 -17.12 -17.44 -10.44
N ARG A 193 -17.01 -17.91 -11.70
CA ARG A 193 -15.89 -18.74 -12.15
C ARG A 193 -14.55 -17.99 -12.02
N LEU A 194 -14.45 -16.77 -12.52
CA LEU A 194 -13.23 -15.95 -12.40
C LEU A 194 -12.88 -15.68 -10.94
N ALA A 195 -13.85 -15.33 -10.10
CA ALA A 195 -13.61 -15.08 -8.67
C ALA A 195 -13.07 -16.33 -7.95
N LEU A 196 -13.65 -17.52 -8.21
CA LEU A 196 -13.19 -18.77 -7.57
C LEU A 196 -11.86 -19.27 -8.12
N LEU A 197 -11.59 -19.08 -9.41
CA LEU A 197 -10.26 -19.34 -9.97
C LEU A 197 -9.23 -18.39 -9.34
N ALA A 198 -9.50 -17.09 -9.26
CA ALA A 198 -8.62 -16.13 -8.61
C ALA A 198 -8.33 -16.50 -7.14
N ALA A 199 -9.35 -16.98 -6.42
CA ALA A 199 -9.27 -17.39 -5.03
C ALA A 199 -8.43 -18.66 -4.80
N LEU A 200 -8.66 -19.70 -5.60
CA LEU A 200 -8.18 -21.07 -5.29
C LEU A 200 -7.15 -21.63 -6.28
N ALA A 201 -7.13 -21.11 -7.51
CA ALA A 201 -6.24 -21.60 -8.57
C ALA A 201 -5.97 -20.50 -9.65
N PRO A 202 -5.39 -19.34 -9.29
CA PRO A 202 -5.32 -18.17 -10.18
C PRO A 202 -4.53 -18.45 -11.47
N TYR A 203 -3.54 -19.34 -11.40
CA TYR A 203 -2.75 -19.80 -12.55
C TYR A 203 -3.56 -20.61 -13.59
N ARG A 204 -4.82 -20.95 -13.30
CA ARG A 204 -5.73 -21.64 -14.23
C ARG A 204 -6.72 -20.71 -14.92
N ILE A 205 -6.68 -19.40 -14.64
CA ILE A 205 -7.47 -18.42 -15.41
C ILE A 205 -6.96 -18.42 -16.85
N THR A 206 -7.87 -18.60 -17.80
CA THR A 206 -7.57 -18.64 -19.24
C THR A 206 -8.17 -17.46 -19.99
N ASP A 207 -7.69 -17.21 -21.21
CA ASP A 207 -8.28 -16.20 -22.11
C ASP A 207 -9.77 -16.46 -22.37
N GLU A 208 -10.19 -17.73 -22.42
CA GLU A 208 -11.60 -18.10 -22.57
C GLU A 208 -12.44 -17.70 -21.35
N ASP A 209 -11.89 -17.79 -20.14
CA ASP A 209 -12.58 -17.39 -18.91
C ASP A 209 -12.75 -15.87 -18.85
N VAL A 210 -11.71 -15.11 -19.22
CA VAL A 210 -11.78 -13.65 -19.32
C VAL A 210 -12.74 -13.22 -20.41
N THR A 211 -12.68 -13.84 -21.59
CA THR A 211 -13.56 -13.53 -22.73
C THR A 211 -15.02 -13.82 -22.40
N ALA A 212 -15.31 -14.90 -21.68
CA ALA A 212 -16.68 -15.25 -21.28
C ALA A 212 -17.30 -14.21 -20.32
N TRP A 213 -16.49 -13.52 -19.52
CA TRP A 213 -16.96 -12.48 -18.60
C TRP A 213 -16.95 -11.06 -19.21
N ARG A 214 -16.10 -10.82 -20.21
CA ARG A 214 -15.88 -9.49 -20.77
C ARG A 214 -17.07 -9.04 -21.59
N GLU A 215 -17.75 -8.00 -21.12
CA GLU A 215 -18.81 -7.29 -21.84
C GLU A 215 -18.35 -5.87 -22.17
N PRO A 216 -19.00 -5.15 -23.11
CA PRO A 216 -18.65 -3.76 -23.42
C PRO A 216 -18.66 -2.82 -22.20
N VAL A 217 -19.47 -3.13 -21.18
CA VAL A 217 -19.57 -2.37 -19.93
C VAL A 217 -18.47 -2.73 -18.92
N HIS A 218 -17.83 -3.89 -19.07
CA HIS A 218 -16.76 -4.35 -18.19
C HIS A 218 -15.40 -3.94 -18.75
N THR A 219 -14.68 -3.10 -17.99
CA THR A 219 -13.34 -2.61 -18.35
C THR A 219 -12.24 -3.40 -17.66
N ASP A 220 -10.97 -3.09 -17.93
CA ASP A 220 -9.83 -3.68 -17.23
C ASP A 220 -9.89 -3.37 -15.72
N HIS A 221 -10.35 -2.17 -15.37
CA HIS A 221 -10.61 -1.79 -13.98
C HIS A 221 -11.60 -2.74 -13.31
N CYS A 222 -12.68 -3.12 -14.02
CA CYS A 222 -13.65 -4.09 -13.50
C CYS A 222 -13.02 -5.49 -13.36
N LEU A 223 -12.24 -5.93 -14.34
CA LEU A 223 -11.56 -7.24 -14.28
C LEU A 223 -10.62 -7.33 -13.08
N VAL A 224 -9.80 -6.30 -12.86
CA VAL A 224 -8.89 -6.22 -11.70
C VAL A 224 -9.68 -6.28 -10.39
N HIS A 225 -10.79 -5.56 -10.27
CA HIS A 225 -11.63 -5.62 -9.07
C HIS A 225 -12.26 -6.99 -8.86
N LEU A 226 -12.73 -7.68 -9.90
CA LEU A 226 -13.30 -9.02 -9.77
C LEU A 226 -12.25 -10.06 -9.35
N VAL A 227 -11.06 -10.01 -9.95
CA VAL A 227 -9.95 -10.90 -9.56
C VAL A 227 -9.48 -10.58 -8.15
N ALA A 228 -9.35 -9.30 -7.78
CA ALA A 228 -8.99 -8.87 -6.44
C ALA A 228 -10.03 -9.33 -5.41
N TYR A 229 -11.33 -9.25 -5.71
CA TYR A 229 -12.39 -9.77 -4.86
C TYR A 229 -12.21 -11.27 -4.60
N GLY A 230 -12.03 -12.08 -5.65
CA GLY A 230 -11.80 -13.52 -5.50
C GLY A 230 -10.58 -13.84 -4.64
N ALA A 231 -9.43 -13.22 -4.97
CA ALA A 231 -8.20 -13.41 -4.21
C ALA A 231 -8.34 -13.00 -2.73
N PHE A 232 -8.96 -11.84 -2.46
CA PHE A 232 -9.13 -11.34 -1.11
C PHE A 232 -10.15 -12.14 -0.30
N ALA A 233 -11.19 -12.69 -0.93
CA ALA A 233 -12.15 -13.56 -0.24
C ALA A 233 -11.48 -14.84 0.31
N ALA A 234 -10.47 -15.39 -0.39
CA ALA A 234 -9.66 -16.47 0.16
C ALA A 234 -8.77 -16.01 1.33
N VAL A 235 -8.17 -14.82 1.23
CA VAL A 235 -7.38 -14.21 2.32
C VAL A 235 -8.24 -14.01 3.56
N ASP A 236 -9.43 -13.42 3.41
CA ASP A 236 -10.38 -13.14 4.50
C ASP A 236 -10.83 -14.44 5.20
N ARG A 237 -11.08 -15.51 4.42
CA ARG A 237 -11.41 -16.84 4.93
C ARG A 237 -10.27 -17.46 5.75
N ILE A 238 -9.02 -17.30 5.31
CA ILE A 238 -7.84 -17.81 6.02
C ILE A 238 -7.61 -16.97 7.28
N GLU A 239 -7.65 -15.64 7.16
CA GLU A 239 -7.47 -14.69 8.25
C GLU A 239 -8.48 -14.93 9.38
N SER A 240 -9.76 -15.11 9.03
CA SER A 240 -10.82 -15.43 10.00
C SER A 240 -10.62 -16.77 10.74
N ALA A 241 -9.79 -17.66 10.20
CA ALA A 241 -9.47 -18.95 10.82
C ALA A 241 -8.15 -18.94 11.62
N LEU A 242 -7.38 -17.85 11.58
CA LEU A 242 -6.15 -17.73 12.36
C LEU A 242 -6.48 -17.60 13.86
N PRO A 243 -5.94 -18.47 14.72
CA PRO A 243 -6.12 -18.33 16.16
C PRO A 243 -5.41 -17.07 16.66
N VAL A 244 -6.16 -16.16 17.26
CA VAL A 244 -5.60 -14.99 17.96
C VAL A 244 -4.88 -15.50 19.21
N HIS A 245 -3.56 -15.66 19.14
CA HIS A 245 -2.76 -15.83 20.35
C HIS A 245 -2.75 -14.49 21.09
N THR A 246 -3.70 -14.33 22.01
CA THR A 246 -3.62 -13.29 23.02
C THR A 246 -2.44 -13.66 23.91
N LEU A 247 -1.28 -13.04 23.68
CA LEU A 247 -0.21 -13.04 24.66
C LEU A 247 -0.73 -12.25 25.86
N ASN A 248 -1.37 -12.95 26.78
CA ASN A 248 -1.68 -12.42 28.10
C ASN A 248 -0.33 -12.06 28.76
N ASN A 249 -0.09 -10.77 28.88
CA ASN A 249 1.01 -10.21 29.67
C ASN A 249 0.52 -10.00 31.11
#